data_AF-A0A9D2QZD7-F1
#
_entry.id   AF-A0A9D2QZD7-F1
#
_cell.length_a   1.000
_cell.length_b   1.000
_cell.length_c   1.000
_cell.angle_alpha   90.00
_cell.angle_beta   90.00
_cell.angle_gamma   90.00
#
_symmetry.space_group_name_H-M   'P 1'
#
loop_
_entity.id
_entity.type
_entity.pdbx_description
1 polymer ?
#
loop_
_entity_poly.entity_id
_entity_poly.type
_entity_poly.pdbx_seq_one_letter_code
_entity_poly.pdbx_strand_id
1 'polypeptide(L)'
;MKKAVPVIIAIALIFLIGAITFGMKVLEHFSYSKERMDLNGYFGLDAADEAALVLNDEIREEKGVVKDGRCYLTLETVHAFLNDRFYADYNEGWLLYTTPGEIIYARAGEAGEDGYVPAFLEDGVMYAALDYVKKYTNFSYTMYTDPNRVVLTTVWDEHQTAEIKKDTAVRYQGGIKSDILTEAGAGDPVTVLDTMETWSRVATRDGFIGYVENKRLTNMRSEMRIPVADYQEPEYTSVRRDHKISLGWHQVTSEAANSTLSEVLDGVSGMNVISPTWFFLSDNEGSFVSIGNGAYVQEAHARGLEVWALVDNFTYDVDIREILSYTSRRQKLIGG
;
A
#
# COMPACT_ATOMS: atom_id res chain seq x y z
N MET A 1 -32.53 61.98 -53.69
CA MET A 1 -32.05 61.56 -52.36
C MET A 1 -32.84 60.41 -51.70
N LYS A 2 -34.04 60.02 -52.17
CA LYS A 2 -34.87 58.97 -51.52
C LYS A 2 -34.38 57.51 -51.65
N LYS A 3 -33.35 57.21 -52.46
CA LYS A 3 -32.79 55.85 -52.62
C LYS A 3 -31.50 55.57 -51.83
N ALA A 4 -30.87 56.58 -51.23
CA ALA A 4 -29.61 56.43 -50.49
C ALA A 4 -29.83 56.13 -48.99
N VAL A 5 -30.93 56.60 -48.41
CA VAL A 5 -31.29 56.38 -47.00
C VAL A 5 -31.40 54.88 -46.64
N PRO A 6 -32.06 54.01 -47.44
CA PRO A 6 -32.12 52.58 -47.14
C PRO A 6 -30.74 51.90 -47.19
N VAL A 7 -29.85 52.35 -48.09
CA VAL A 7 -28.50 51.79 -48.26
C VAL A 7 -27.60 52.17 -47.09
N ILE A 8 -27.68 53.42 -46.61
CA ILE A 8 -26.92 53.88 -45.43
C ILE A 8 -27.39 53.16 -44.17
N ILE A 9 -28.70 52.96 -44.00
CA ILE A 9 -29.27 52.19 -42.89
C ILE A 9 -28.79 50.72 -42.93
N ALA A 10 -28.79 50.10 -44.11
CA ALA A 10 -28.30 48.73 -44.29
C ALA A 10 -26.79 48.60 -43.95
N ILE A 11 -25.96 49.55 -44.39
CA ILE A 11 -24.52 49.57 -44.06
C ILE A 11 -24.31 49.76 -42.55
N ALA A 12 -25.06 50.68 -41.92
CA ALA A 12 -24.98 50.89 -40.47
C ALA A 12 -25.40 49.65 -39.66
N LEU A 13 -26.44 48.93 -40.11
CA LEU A 13 -26.85 47.65 -39.53
C LEU A 13 -25.77 46.58 -39.65
N ILE A 14 -25.08 46.49 -40.80
CA ILE A 14 -23.97 45.53 -40.99
C ILE A 14 -22.82 45.84 -40.03
N PHE A 15 -22.43 47.11 -39.87
CA PHE A 15 -21.41 47.50 -38.89
C PHE A 15 -21.85 47.23 -37.44
N LEU A 16 -23.12 47.47 -37.11
CA LEU A 16 -23.66 47.18 -35.78
C LEU A 16 -23.62 45.66 -35.49
N ILE A 17 -24.08 44.84 -36.44
CA ILE A 17 -24.02 43.37 -36.32
C ILE A 17 -22.56 42.91 -36.23
N GLY A 18 -21.65 43.51 -37.00
CA GLY A 18 -20.21 43.25 -36.93
C GLY A 18 -19.61 43.60 -35.56
N ALA A 19 -19.98 44.74 -34.98
CA ALA A 19 -19.53 45.16 -33.66
C ALA A 19 -20.09 44.26 -32.54
N ILE A 20 -21.35 43.85 -32.63
CA ILE A 20 -21.97 42.94 -31.66
C ILE A 20 -21.34 41.55 -31.75
N THR A 21 -21.16 41.00 -32.95
CA THR A 21 -20.52 39.70 -33.16
C THR A 21 -19.05 39.69 -32.73
N PHE A 22 -18.30 40.74 -33.05
CA PHE A 22 -16.93 40.91 -32.57
C PHE A 22 -16.87 41.07 -31.04
N GLY A 23 -17.76 41.89 -30.47
CA GLY A 23 -17.88 42.07 -29.02
C GLY A 23 -18.21 40.76 -28.30
N MET A 24 -19.14 39.96 -28.83
CA MET A 24 -19.46 38.63 -28.30
C MET A 24 -18.26 37.69 -28.39
N LYS A 25 -17.52 37.67 -29.51
CA LYS A 25 -16.33 36.82 -29.68
C LYS A 25 -15.19 37.20 -28.73
N VAL A 26 -14.99 38.49 -28.48
CA VAL A 26 -14.02 38.98 -27.49
C VAL A 26 -14.45 38.58 -26.08
N LEU A 27 -15.73 38.77 -25.74
CA LEU A 27 -16.26 38.42 -24.41
C LEU A 27 -16.18 36.91 -24.18
N GLU A 28 -16.47 36.11 -25.20
CA GLU A 28 -16.30 34.66 -25.19
C GLU A 28 -14.83 34.29 -24.98
N HIS A 29 -13.88 34.91 -25.69
CA HIS A 29 -12.45 34.63 -25.52
C HIS A 29 -11.93 34.88 -24.10
N PHE A 30 -12.39 35.94 -23.43
CA PHE A 30 -11.98 36.29 -22.07
C PHE A 30 -12.85 35.68 -20.95
N SER A 31 -13.92 34.96 -21.30
CA SER A 31 -14.80 34.29 -20.33
C SER A 31 -14.21 32.96 -19.82
N TYR A 32 -14.65 32.54 -18.64
CA TYR A 32 -14.28 31.24 -18.09
C TYR A 32 -15.05 30.11 -18.78
N SER A 33 -14.36 29.02 -19.12
CA SER A 33 -15.02 27.77 -19.52
C SER A 33 -15.85 27.22 -18.36
N LYS A 34 -17.00 26.65 -18.72
CA LYS A 34 -17.92 25.93 -17.83
C LYS A 34 -17.95 24.43 -18.13
N GLU A 35 -17.09 23.97 -19.05
CA GLU A 35 -16.98 22.56 -19.40
C GLU A 35 -16.42 21.78 -18.21
N ARG A 36 -17.04 20.63 -17.93
CA ARG A 36 -16.64 19.72 -16.86
C ARG A 36 -15.82 18.61 -17.46
N MET A 37 -14.75 18.25 -16.74
CA MET A 37 -13.91 17.12 -17.09
C MET A 37 -14.68 15.81 -16.93
N ASP A 38 -14.39 14.83 -17.79
CA ASP A 38 -14.76 13.45 -17.52
C ASP A 38 -13.91 12.91 -16.36
N LEU A 39 -14.53 12.74 -15.19
CA LEU A 39 -13.80 12.38 -13.98
C LEU A 39 -13.31 10.94 -13.97
N ASN A 40 -14.00 10.02 -14.65
CA ASN A 40 -13.51 8.65 -14.81
C ASN A 40 -12.26 8.65 -15.67
N GLY A 41 -12.27 9.37 -16.80
CA GLY A 41 -11.09 9.56 -17.64
C GLY A 41 -9.94 10.27 -16.91
N TYR A 42 -10.24 11.28 -16.07
CA TYR A 42 -9.22 11.98 -15.27
C TYR A 42 -8.52 11.07 -14.26
N PHE A 43 -9.27 10.19 -13.58
CA PHE A 43 -8.72 9.25 -12.61
C PHE A 43 -8.24 7.93 -13.24
N GLY A 44 -8.50 7.72 -14.53
CA GLY A 44 -8.19 6.48 -15.26
C GLY A 44 -8.98 5.29 -14.74
N LEU A 45 -10.30 5.45 -14.58
CA LEU A 45 -11.20 4.39 -14.13
C LEU A 45 -11.97 3.81 -15.32
N ASP A 46 -11.79 2.52 -15.55
CA ASP A 46 -12.40 1.77 -16.66
C ASP A 46 -13.61 0.94 -16.20
N ALA A 47 -13.68 0.61 -14.90
CA ALA A 47 -14.79 -0.12 -14.30
C ALA A 47 -15.45 0.64 -13.13
N ALA A 48 -16.72 0.33 -12.87
CA ALA A 48 -17.52 1.04 -11.87
C ALA A 48 -17.12 0.75 -10.42
N ASP A 49 -16.52 -0.41 -10.19
CA ASP A 49 -15.99 -0.86 -8.91
C ASP A 49 -14.52 -0.48 -8.72
N GLU A 50 -13.82 0.05 -9.72
CA GLU A 50 -12.48 0.58 -9.51
C GLU A 50 -12.50 1.84 -8.64
N ALA A 51 -11.47 1.99 -7.81
CA ALA A 51 -11.20 3.18 -7.02
C ALA A 51 -9.83 3.75 -7.38
N ALA A 52 -9.79 5.04 -7.70
CA ALA A 52 -8.54 5.74 -7.93
C ALA A 52 -7.70 5.79 -6.66
N LEU A 53 -6.40 5.56 -6.78
CA LEU A 53 -5.46 5.65 -5.66
C LEU A 53 -4.79 7.03 -5.66
N VAL A 54 -5.13 7.88 -4.70
CA VAL A 54 -4.47 9.18 -4.49
C VAL A 54 -3.58 9.07 -3.26
N LEU A 55 -2.27 8.90 -3.47
CA LEU A 55 -1.30 8.64 -2.41
C LEU A 55 -0.37 9.85 -2.23
N ASN A 56 -0.44 10.48 -1.05
CA ASN A 56 0.36 11.66 -0.69
C ASN A 56 0.24 12.79 -1.74
N ASP A 57 -1.00 13.14 -2.11
CA ASP A 57 -1.33 14.17 -3.10
C ASP A 57 -0.85 13.87 -4.53
N GLU A 58 -0.70 12.59 -4.87
CA GLU A 58 -0.40 12.12 -6.23
C GLU A 58 -1.36 11.01 -6.66
N ILE A 59 -1.92 11.11 -7.87
CA ILE A 59 -2.71 10.02 -8.47
C ILE A 59 -1.75 8.95 -8.96
N ARG A 60 -1.95 7.71 -8.49
CA ARG A 60 -1.18 6.54 -8.88
C ARG A 60 -1.83 5.80 -10.05
N GLU A 61 -1.00 5.01 -10.75
CA GLU A 61 -1.46 4.14 -11.82
C GLU A 61 -2.26 2.97 -11.27
N GLU A 62 -1.83 2.43 -10.13
CA GLU A 62 -2.52 1.37 -9.40
C GLU A 62 -3.91 1.83 -8.95
N LYS A 63 -4.87 0.91 -8.97
CA LYS A 63 -6.25 1.12 -8.55
C LYS A 63 -6.63 0.18 -7.44
N GLY A 64 -7.59 0.61 -6.62
CA GLY A 64 -8.30 -0.28 -5.72
C GLY A 64 -9.57 -0.83 -6.36
N VAL A 65 -10.17 -1.80 -5.69
CA VAL A 65 -11.49 -2.35 -6.01
C VAL A 65 -12.42 -2.08 -4.83
N VAL A 66 -13.62 -1.57 -5.12
CA VAL A 66 -14.65 -1.27 -4.13
C VAL A 66 -15.63 -2.44 -4.08
N LYS A 67 -15.67 -3.13 -2.95
CA LYS A 67 -16.58 -4.24 -2.69
C LYS A 67 -17.22 -4.07 -1.32
N ASP A 68 -18.55 -4.18 -1.27
CA ASP A 68 -19.33 -4.03 -0.03
C ASP A 68 -18.99 -2.73 0.74
N GLY A 69 -18.81 -1.63 0.00
CA GLY A 69 -18.49 -0.31 0.53
C GLY A 69 -17.06 -0.14 1.04
N ARG A 70 -16.15 -1.08 0.77
CA ARG A 70 -14.74 -1.03 1.20
C ARG A 70 -13.80 -1.08 0.02
N CYS A 71 -12.68 -0.38 0.14
CA CYS A 71 -11.60 -0.43 -0.85
C CYS A 71 -10.62 -1.54 -0.50
N TYR A 72 -10.31 -2.35 -1.50
CA TYR A 72 -9.29 -3.38 -1.47
C TYR A 72 -8.20 -3.02 -2.45
N LEU A 73 -6.95 -3.25 -2.06
CA LEU A 73 -5.79 -3.12 -2.93
C LEU A 73 -5.23 -4.51 -3.21
N THR A 74 -4.61 -4.71 -4.36
CA THR A 74 -3.81 -5.93 -4.59
C THR A 74 -2.71 -6.00 -3.54
N LEU A 75 -2.32 -7.22 -3.17
CA LEU A 75 -1.25 -7.41 -2.20
C LEU A 75 0.08 -6.78 -2.68
N GLU A 76 0.32 -6.77 -3.99
CA GLU A 76 1.44 -6.07 -4.60
C GLU A 76 1.41 -4.56 -4.34
N THR A 77 0.27 -3.90 -4.53
CA THR A 77 0.11 -2.47 -4.22
C THR A 77 0.24 -2.20 -2.73
N VAL A 78 -0.25 -3.09 -1.87
CA VAL A 78 -0.05 -3.00 -0.40
C VAL A 78 1.43 -3.07 -0.07
N HIS A 79 2.19 -4.01 -0.65
CA HIS A 79 3.63 -4.12 -0.44
C HIS A 79 4.39 -2.89 -0.94
N ALA A 80 4.02 -2.37 -2.10
CA ALA A 80 4.71 -1.25 -2.74
C ALA A 80 4.57 0.06 -1.93
N PHE A 81 3.42 0.31 -1.34
CA PHE A 81 3.10 1.63 -0.78
C PHE A 81 2.80 1.67 0.72
N LEU A 82 2.45 0.53 1.33
CA LEU A 82 1.93 0.51 2.69
C LEU A 82 2.78 -0.38 3.60
N ASN A 83 2.83 -1.69 3.35
CA ASN A 83 3.41 -2.65 4.26
C ASN A 83 3.80 -3.96 3.56
N ASP A 84 5.09 -4.26 3.53
CA ASP A 84 5.67 -5.44 2.87
C ASP A 84 5.64 -6.72 3.72
N ARG A 85 5.14 -6.66 4.97
CA ARG A 85 5.16 -7.79 5.91
C ARG A 85 3.96 -8.72 5.79
N PHE A 86 2.97 -8.38 4.97
CA PHE A 86 1.88 -9.29 4.66
C PHE A 86 2.37 -10.43 3.77
N TYR A 87 1.95 -11.65 4.04
CA TYR A 87 2.28 -12.82 3.24
C TYR A 87 1.00 -13.49 2.75
N ALA A 88 0.99 -13.97 1.51
CA ALA A 88 -0.13 -14.73 0.97
C ALA A 88 0.28 -16.18 0.69
N ASP A 89 -0.53 -17.10 1.21
CA ASP A 89 -0.57 -18.47 0.73
C ASP A 89 -1.65 -18.57 -0.35
N TYR A 90 -1.22 -18.55 -1.60
CA TYR A 90 -2.10 -18.63 -2.76
C TYR A 90 -2.68 -20.03 -2.98
N ASN A 91 -2.04 -21.08 -2.46
CA ASN A 91 -2.52 -22.46 -2.63
C ASN A 91 -3.72 -22.71 -1.72
N GLU A 92 -3.66 -22.18 -0.50
CA GLU A 92 -4.70 -22.38 0.50
C GLU A 92 -5.61 -21.15 0.65
N GLY A 93 -5.30 -20.00 0.04
CA GLY A 93 -6.11 -18.79 0.14
C GLY A 93 -6.05 -18.16 1.53
N TRP A 94 -4.84 -17.97 2.07
CA TRP A 94 -4.63 -17.25 3.33
C TRP A 94 -3.88 -15.94 3.10
N LEU A 95 -4.31 -14.87 3.77
CA LEU A 95 -3.50 -13.70 4.04
C LEU A 95 -2.97 -13.79 5.48
N LEU A 96 -1.66 -13.64 5.65
CA LEU A 96 -0.96 -13.77 6.91
C LEU A 96 -0.24 -12.46 7.26
N TYR A 97 -0.17 -12.15 8.55
CA TYR A 97 0.67 -11.07 9.07
C TYR A 97 1.36 -11.52 10.35
N THR A 98 2.68 -11.30 10.45
CA THR A 98 3.48 -11.74 11.59
C THR A 98 3.88 -10.57 12.48
N THR A 99 3.43 -10.59 13.72
CA THR A 99 3.88 -9.68 14.77
C THR A 99 5.06 -10.31 15.55
N PRO A 100 5.71 -9.58 16.47
CA PRO A 100 6.73 -10.17 17.35
C PRO A 100 6.22 -11.33 18.23
N GLY A 101 4.90 -11.41 18.48
CA GLY A 101 4.32 -12.38 19.42
C GLY A 101 3.46 -13.46 18.76
N GLU A 102 2.92 -13.21 17.57
CA GLU A 102 1.96 -14.12 16.94
C GLU A 102 1.92 -14.01 15.41
N ILE A 103 1.36 -15.04 14.78
CA ILE A 103 0.99 -15.03 13.37
C ILE A 103 -0.53 -14.88 13.30
N ILE A 104 -0.97 -13.87 12.55
CA ILE A 104 -2.38 -13.55 12.34
C ILE A 104 -2.79 -14.11 10.98
N TYR A 105 -3.96 -14.74 10.92
CA TYR A 105 -4.47 -15.43 9.74
C TYR A 105 -5.83 -14.86 9.33
N ALA A 106 -5.99 -14.58 8.04
CA ALA A 106 -7.27 -14.23 7.44
C ALA A 106 -7.53 -15.12 6.22
N ARG A 107 -8.66 -15.83 6.23
CA ARG A 107 -9.07 -16.70 5.13
C ARG A 107 -9.65 -15.84 4.00
N ALA A 108 -9.15 -16.03 2.78
CA ALA A 108 -9.62 -15.30 1.63
C ALA A 108 -11.11 -15.59 1.38
N GLY A 109 -11.92 -14.54 1.25
CA GLY A 109 -13.36 -14.64 0.99
C GLY A 109 -14.24 -14.88 2.22
N GLU A 110 -13.66 -15.03 3.41
CA GLU A 110 -14.42 -15.23 4.65
C GLU A 110 -14.40 -13.96 5.52
N ALA A 111 -15.51 -13.71 6.21
CA ALA A 111 -15.60 -12.57 7.12
C ALA A 111 -14.73 -12.82 8.37
N GLY A 112 -13.93 -11.82 8.74
CA GLY A 112 -13.18 -11.82 9.98
C GLY A 112 -14.03 -11.38 11.18
N GLU A 113 -13.38 -11.24 12.34
CA GLU A 113 -14.03 -10.86 13.60
C GLU A 113 -14.78 -9.52 13.55
N ASP A 114 -14.34 -8.60 12.69
CA ASP A 114 -14.98 -7.29 12.49
C ASP A 114 -16.19 -7.31 11.55
N GLY A 115 -16.62 -8.48 11.08
CA GLY A 115 -17.81 -8.65 10.26
C GLY A 115 -17.66 -8.24 8.79
N TYR A 116 -16.43 -8.13 8.29
CA TYR A 116 -16.12 -7.92 6.88
C TYR A 116 -15.02 -8.87 6.40
N VAL A 117 -14.91 -9.05 5.09
CA VAL A 117 -13.89 -9.92 4.46
C VAL A 117 -12.54 -9.21 4.46
N PRO A 118 -11.51 -9.68 5.20
CA PRO A 118 -10.23 -8.98 5.29
C PRO A 118 -9.41 -9.07 3.99
N ALA A 119 -9.57 -10.17 3.26
CA ALA A 119 -8.88 -10.44 2.02
C ALA A 119 -9.73 -11.33 1.12
N PHE A 120 -9.56 -11.24 -0.19
CA PHE A 120 -10.14 -12.19 -1.14
C PHE A 120 -9.15 -12.51 -2.26
N LEU A 121 -9.36 -13.65 -2.90
CA LEU A 121 -8.57 -14.10 -4.05
C LEU A 121 -9.47 -14.08 -5.27
N GLU A 122 -9.05 -13.38 -6.33
CA GLU A 122 -9.77 -13.29 -7.59
C GLU A 122 -8.76 -13.39 -8.73
N ASP A 123 -9.01 -14.27 -9.70
CA ASP A 123 -8.12 -14.52 -10.85
C ASP A 123 -6.63 -14.74 -10.49
N GLY A 124 -6.38 -15.36 -9.33
CA GLY A 124 -5.04 -15.63 -8.81
C GLY A 124 -4.35 -14.44 -8.14
N VAL A 125 -5.03 -13.30 -8.04
CA VAL A 125 -4.54 -12.08 -7.38
C VAL A 125 -5.16 -11.98 -5.99
N MET A 126 -4.32 -11.78 -4.97
CA MET A 126 -4.76 -11.54 -3.60
C MET A 126 -5.05 -10.06 -3.42
N TYR A 127 -6.24 -9.75 -2.90
CA TYR A 127 -6.67 -8.40 -2.54
C TYR A 127 -6.84 -8.30 -1.03
N ALA A 128 -6.36 -7.22 -0.42
CA ALA A 128 -6.49 -6.96 1.00
C ALA A 128 -7.30 -5.67 1.23
N ALA A 129 -8.25 -5.71 2.17
CA ALA A 129 -9.04 -4.55 2.55
C ALA A 129 -8.14 -3.50 3.21
N LEU A 130 -8.26 -2.23 2.81
CA LEU A 130 -7.52 -1.14 3.44
C LEU A 130 -7.79 -1.04 4.95
N ASP A 131 -9.03 -1.30 5.38
CA ASP A 131 -9.39 -1.39 6.80
C ASP A 131 -8.55 -2.43 7.56
N TYR A 132 -8.30 -3.59 6.94
CA TYR A 132 -7.50 -4.64 7.55
C TYR A 132 -6.01 -4.27 7.59
N VAL A 133 -5.48 -3.74 6.47
CA VAL A 133 -4.08 -3.28 6.39
C VAL A 133 -3.80 -2.17 7.41
N LYS A 134 -4.76 -1.29 7.66
CA LYS A 134 -4.66 -0.17 8.61
C LYS A 134 -4.43 -0.62 10.05
N LYS A 135 -4.92 -1.80 10.45
CA LYS A 135 -4.65 -2.35 11.79
C LYS A 135 -3.16 -2.57 12.06
N TYR A 136 -2.38 -2.76 11.00
CA TYR A 136 -0.99 -3.20 11.06
C TYR A 136 -0.01 -2.23 10.40
N THR A 137 -0.48 -1.04 10.00
CA THR A 137 0.31 -0.09 9.20
C THR A 137 -0.03 1.35 9.55
N ASN A 138 0.98 2.20 9.67
CA ASN A 138 0.84 3.62 9.97
C ASN A 138 0.42 4.45 8.75
N PHE A 139 -0.89 4.51 8.45
CA PHE A 139 -1.42 5.39 7.41
C PHE A 139 -2.85 5.84 7.71
N SER A 140 -3.27 6.97 7.12
CA SER A 140 -4.67 7.39 7.09
C SER A 140 -5.24 7.25 5.69
N TYR A 141 -6.55 7.05 5.60
CA TYR A 141 -7.24 7.08 4.32
C TYR A 141 -8.68 7.58 4.44
N THR A 142 -9.23 8.07 3.33
CA THR A 142 -10.65 8.37 3.20
C THR A 142 -11.13 7.96 1.82
N MET A 143 -12.26 7.27 1.76
CA MET A 143 -12.93 6.94 0.50
C MET A 143 -13.94 8.01 0.13
N TYR A 144 -13.99 8.32 -1.16
CA TYR A 144 -14.96 9.21 -1.77
C TYR A 144 -15.61 8.51 -2.96
N THR A 145 -16.84 8.90 -3.26
CA THR A 145 -17.59 8.45 -4.45
C THR A 145 -17.67 9.58 -5.48
N ASP A 146 -18.17 9.27 -6.67
CA ASP A 146 -18.41 10.21 -7.76
C ASP A 146 -17.15 10.96 -8.27
N PRO A 147 -16.15 10.22 -8.80
CA PRO A 147 -16.05 8.77 -8.89
C PRO A 147 -15.33 8.16 -7.68
N ASN A 148 -15.34 6.83 -7.60
CA ASN A 148 -14.67 6.10 -6.51
C ASN A 148 -13.18 6.43 -6.47
N ARG A 149 -12.71 6.88 -5.30
CA ARG A 149 -11.30 7.18 -5.05
C ARG A 149 -10.98 7.04 -3.57
N VAL A 150 -9.75 6.65 -3.30
CA VAL A 150 -9.20 6.58 -1.96
C VAL A 150 -8.03 7.54 -1.85
N VAL A 151 -8.13 8.47 -0.90
CA VAL A 151 -7.07 9.43 -0.58
C VAL A 151 -6.31 8.90 0.62
N LEU A 152 -5.02 8.61 0.43
CA LEU A 152 -4.13 8.00 1.40
C LEU A 152 -3.00 8.95 1.78
N THR A 153 -2.67 8.97 3.07
CA THR A 153 -1.47 9.64 3.59
C THR A 153 -0.61 8.65 4.35
N THR A 154 0.62 8.49 3.91
CA THR A 154 1.65 7.64 4.54
C THR A 154 2.86 8.45 5.01
N VAL A 155 2.97 9.71 4.57
CA VAL A 155 4.08 10.61 4.90
C VAL A 155 3.57 11.79 5.71
N TRP A 156 4.20 12.04 6.85
CA TRP A 156 3.77 13.00 7.87
C TRP A 156 4.66 14.25 7.93
N ASP A 157 5.19 14.66 6.78
CA ASP A 157 6.12 15.78 6.68
C ASP A 157 5.42 17.14 6.64
N GLU A 158 6.22 18.21 6.62
CA GLU A 158 5.76 19.57 6.42
C GLU A 158 5.18 19.75 5.00
N HIS A 159 4.06 20.47 4.89
CA HIS A 159 3.43 20.78 3.61
C HIS A 159 2.91 22.22 3.58
N GLN A 160 2.75 22.77 2.38
CA GLN A 160 2.11 24.07 2.19
C GLN A 160 0.59 23.88 2.09
N THR A 161 -0.16 24.68 2.84
CA THR A 161 -1.61 24.72 2.81
C THR A 161 -2.10 26.14 2.53
N ALA A 162 -3.30 26.25 1.97
CA ALA A 162 -4.03 27.50 1.80
C ALA A 162 -5.54 27.26 1.93
N GLU A 163 -6.29 28.34 2.05
CA GLU A 163 -7.76 28.31 2.07
C GLU A 163 -8.32 28.97 0.81
N ILE A 164 -9.42 28.43 0.30
CA ILE A 164 -10.16 29.05 -0.80
C ILE A 164 -10.84 30.33 -0.31
N LYS A 165 -10.47 31.47 -0.88
CA LYS A 165 -10.99 32.80 -0.50
C LYS A 165 -12.45 33.01 -0.90
N LYS A 166 -12.86 32.42 -2.03
CA LYS A 166 -14.21 32.50 -2.60
C LYS A 166 -14.42 31.30 -3.52
N ASP A 167 -15.64 30.79 -3.54
CA ASP A 167 -16.11 29.72 -4.43
C ASP A 167 -15.46 29.83 -5.82
N THR A 168 -14.78 28.76 -6.21
CA THR A 168 -14.00 28.72 -7.43
C THR A 168 -13.90 27.31 -7.97
N ALA A 169 -13.85 27.20 -9.29
CA ALA A 169 -13.53 25.96 -9.96
C ALA A 169 -12.06 25.60 -9.75
N VAL A 170 -11.81 24.33 -9.43
CA VAL A 170 -10.51 23.67 -9.55
C VAL A 170 -10.42 23.11 -10.96
N ARG A 171 -9.44 23.59 -11.74
CA ARG A 171 -9.33 23.29 -13.17
C ARG A 171 -8.24 22.27 -13.45
N TYR A 172 -8.38 21.48 -14.52
CA TYR A 172 -7.37 20.48 -14.89
C TYR A 172 -5.99 21.08 -15.20
N GLN A 173 -5.97 22.26 -15.83
CA GLN A 173 -4.78 23.04 -16.14
C GLN A 173 -4.93 24.49 -15.68
N GLY A 174 -3.79 25.17 -15.51
CA GLY A 174 -3.73 26.60 -15.23
C GLY A 174 -4.23 27.42 -16.43
N GLY A 175 -5.52 27.73 -16.47
CA GLY A 175 -6.10 28.56 -17.52
C GLY A 175 -7.61 28.67 -17.43
N ILE A 176 -8.14 29.86 -17.77
CA ILE A 176 -9.59 30.12 -17.70
C ILE A 176 -10.43 29.25 -18.65
N LYS A 177 -9.78 28.63 -19.65
CA LYS A 177 -10.41 27.73 -20.63
C LYS A 177 -10.32 26.25 -20.30
N SER A 178 -9.51 25.88 -19.31
CA SER A 178 -9.38 24.48 -18.89
C SER A 178 -10.68 23.96 -18.29
N ASP A 179 -10.95 22.67 -18.50
CA ASP A 179 -12.07 21.96 -17.91
C ASP A 179 -12.03 21.99 -16.38
N ILE A 180 -13.21 21.93 -15.79
CA ILE A 180 -13.44 21.95 -14.35
C ILE A 180 -13.42 20.51 -13.83
N LEU A 181 -12.53 20.22 -12.88
CA LEU A 181 -12.49 18.96 -12.15
C LEU A 181 -13.55 18.94 -11.05
N THR A 182 -13.52 19.98 -10.20
CA THR A 182 -14.46 20.13 -9.09
C THR A 182 -14.66 21.61 -8.75
N GLU A 183 -15.64 21.90 -7.92
CA GLU A 183 -15.85 23.24 -7.34
C GLU A 183 -15.39 23.21 -5.88
N ALA A 184 -14.57 24.18 -5.49
CA ALA A 184 -14.14 24.35 -4.11
C ALA A 184 -14.83 25.58 -3.50
N GLY A 185 -15.40 25.42 -2.30
CA GLY A 185 -16.14 26.44 -1.58
C GLY A 185 -15.22 27.37 -0.79
N ALA A 186 -15.70 28.58 -0.50
CA ALA A 186 -14.98 29.50 0.38
C ALA A 186 -14.69 28.88 1.76
N GLY A 187 -13.43 28.93 2.18
CA GLY A 187 -12.94 28.34 3.43
C GLY A 187 -12.42 26.91 3.29
N ASP A 188 -12.61 26.25 2.14
CA ASP A 188 -12.09 24.89 1.94
C ASP A 188 -10.55 24.89 1.99
N PRO A 189 -9.93 23.99 2.77
CA PRO A 189 -8.48 23.84 2.79
C PRO A 189 -8.01 23.10 1.54
N VAL A 190 -6.86 23.53 1.01
CA VAL A 190 -6.16 22.87 -0.08
C VAL A 190 -4.67 22.78 0.20
N THR A 191 -4.05 21.69 -0.22
CA THR A 191 -2.59 21.56 -0.20
C THR A 191 -2.03 22.21 -1.46
N VAL A 192 -1.07 23.13 -1.31
CA VAL A 192 -0.44 23.83 -2.44
C VAL A 192 0.79 23.03 -2.87
N LEU A 193 0.75 22.48 -4.08
CA LEU A 193 1.80 21.61 -4.63
C LEU A 193 2.85 22.38 -5.43
N ASP A 194 2.41 23.40 -6.18
CA ASP A 194 3.27 24.25 -6.99
C ASP A 194 2.62 25.62 -7.21
N THR A 195 3.42 26.68 -7.33
CA THR A 195 2.93 28.06 -7.52
C THR A 195 3.56 28.67 -8.77
N MET A 196 2.71 28.97 -9.76
CA MET A 196 3.07 29.69 -10.98
C MET A 196 2.69 31.17 -10.86
N GLU A 197 2.92 31.97 -11.91
CA GLU A 197 2.69 33.42 -11.89
C GLU A 197 1.23 33.80 -11.55
N THR A 198 0.25 33.11 -12.15
CA THR A 198 -1.18 33.43 -11.98
C THR A 198 -2.01 32.29 -11.40
N TRP A 199 -1.48 31.06 -11.41
CA TRP A 199 -2.16 29.84 -10.97
C TRP A 199 -1.28 29.05 -10.01
N SER A 200 -1.91 28.37 -9.07
CA SER A 200 -1.26 27.39 -8.20
C SER A 200 -1.85 26.03 -8.47
N ARG A 201 -0.98 25.01 -8.54
CA ARG A 201 -1.39 23.61 -8.54
C ARG A 201 -1.72 23.22 -7.10
N VAL A 202 -2.90 22.68 -6.88
CA VAL A 202 -3.42 22.34 -5.55
C VAL A 202 -4.00 20.94 -5.53
N ALA A 203 -3.91 20.28 -4.38
CA ALA A 203 -4.67 19.08 -4.05
C ALA A 203 -5.82 19.44 -3.10
N THR A 204 -7.03 19.00 -3.45
CA THR A 204 -8.20 19.13 -2.58
C THR A 204 -8.23 17.98 -1.57
N ARG A 205 -8.92 18.18 -0.44
CA ARG A 205 -9.08 17.14 0.60
C ARG A 205 -9.67 15.83 0.07
N ASP A 206 -10.50 15.93 -0.96
CA ASP A 206 -11.14 14.80 -1.60
C ASP A 206 -10.32 14.24 -2.78
N GLY A 207 -9.08 14.68 -3.00
CA GLY A 207 -8.14 14.00 -3.89
C GLY A 207 -8.12 14.46 -5.34
N PHE A 208 -8.73 15.62 -5.66
CA PHE A 208 -8.52 16.24 -6.97
C PHE A 208 -7.22 17.04 -6.96
N ILE A 209 -6.39 16.82 -7.98
CA ILE A 209 -5.16 17.57 -8.23
C ILE A 209 -5.37 18.45 -9.46
N GLY A 210 -5.48 19.75 -9.25
CA GLY A 210 -5.76 20.71 -10.31
C GLY A 210 -5.19 22.08 -10.01
N TYR A 211 -5.77 23.11 -10.62
CA TYR A 211 -5.26 24.48 -10.60
C TYR A 211 -6.33 25.46 -10.18
N VAL A 212 -5.92 26.41 -9.34
CA VAL A 212 -6.74 27.53 -8.87
C VAL A 212 -5.94 28.83 -9.07
N GLU A 213 -6.61 29.92 -9.44
CA GLU A 213 -5.94 31.22 -9.58
C GLU A 213 -5.38 31.69 -8.23
N ASN A 214 -4.16 32.21 -8.19
CA ASN A 214 -3.49 32.64 -6.95
C ASN A 214 -4.34 33.62 -6.13
N LYS A 215 -5.08 34.52 -6.81
CA LYS A 215 -5.99 35.50 -6.18
C LYS A 215 -7.16 34.87 -5.39
N ARG A 216 -7.43 33.58 -5.61
CA ARG A 216 -8.46 32.78 -4.93
C ARG A 216 -7.92 32.04 -3.72
N LEU A 217 -6.61 32.07 -3.47
CA LEU A 217 -5.99 31.48 -2.29
C LEU A 217 -5.79 32.56 -1.22
N THR A 218 -5.92 32.15 0.04
CA THR A 218 -5.62 32.98 1.21
C THR A 218 -5.04 32.11 2.32
N ASN A 219 -4.60 32.73 3.43
CA ASN A 219 -4.06 32.02 4.59
C ASN A 219 -2.97 30.98 4.28
N MET A 220 -2.12 31.27 3.28
CA MET A 220 -1.03 30.37 2.90
C MET A 220 -0.04 30.23 4.05
N ARG A 221 0.24 28.98 4.44
CA ARG A 221 1.14 28.66 5.54
C ARG A 221 1.76 27.28 5.37
N SER A 222 2.86 27.08 6.09
CA SER A 222 3.48 25.77 6.29
C SER A 222 2.88 25.09 7.51
N GLU A 223 2.53 23.80 7.41
CA GLU A 223 2.09 23.01 8.56
C GLU A 223 2.54 21.54 8.48
N MET A 224 2.76 20.92 9.63
CA MET A 224 3.07 19.48 9.71
C MET A 224 1.80 18.67 9.57
N ARG A 225 1.84 17.61 8.76
CA ARG A 225 0.76 16.61 8.81
C ARG A 225 0.77 15.88 10.15
N ILE A 226 -0.42 15.51 10.61
CA ILE A 226 -0.61 14.85 11.91
C ILE A 226 -0.60 13.33 11.67
N PRO A 227 0.36 12.58 12.24
CA PRO A 227 0.36 11.12 12.17
C PRO A 227 -0.90 10.51 12.76
N VAL A 228 -1.25 9.30 12.29
CA VAL A 228 -2.34 8.58 12.94
C VAL A 228 -1.96 8.20 14.38
N ALA A 229 -2.94 8.28 15.28
CA ALA A 229 -2.76 7.98 16.70
C ALA A 229 -3.29 6.58 17.09
N ASP A 230 -3.97 5.91 16.16
CA ASP A 230 -4.61 4.60 16.35
C ASP A 230 -3.69 3.42 16.01
N TYR A 231 -2.45 3.68 15.57
CA TYR A 231 -1.44 2.66 15.28
C TYR A 231 -0.23 2.81 16.20
N GLN A 232 0.23 1.69 16.76
CA GLN A 232 1.48 1.58 17.51
C GLN A 232 2.39 0.58 16.80
N GLU A 233 3.58 1.03 16.41
CA GLU A 233 4.55 0.15 15.77
C GLU A 233 5.05 -0.92 16.75
N PRO A 234 4.94 -2.22 16.40
CA PRO A 234 5.40 -3.28 17.28
C PRO A 234 6.93 -3.34 17.33
N GLU A 235 7.47 -3.62 18.52
CA GLU A 235 8.91 -3.78 18.72
C GLU A 235 9.36 -5.19 18.36
N TYR A 236 10.17 -5.31 17.30
CA TYR A 236 10.79 -6.58 16.93
C TYR A 236 12.11 -6.74 17.69
N THR A 237 12.10 -7.65 18.65
CA THR A 237 13.32 -8.02 19.38
C THR A 237 14.13 -9.02 18.58
N SER A 238 15.45 -8.98 18.74
CA SER A 238 16.36 -9.98 18.17
C SER A 238 17.13 -10.68 19.29
N VAL A 239 17.38 -11.97 19.11
CA VAL A 239 18.20 -12.75 20.04
C VAL A 239 19.67 -12.54 19.66
N ARG A 240 20.37 -11.70 20.44
CA ARG A 240 21.80 -11.42 20.24
C ARG A 240 22.62 -12.09 21.35
N ARG A 241 23.67 -12.82 20.96
CA ARG A 241 24.71 -13.28 21.90
C ARG A 241 25.77 -12.19 22.09
N ASP A 242 26.34 -12.13 23.27
CA ASP A 242 27.45 -11.23 23.64
C ASP A 242 28.82 -11.73 23.17
N HIS A 243 28.85 -12.91 22.53
CA HIS A 243 30.04 -13.58 22.01
C HIS A 243 29.84 -14.01 20.56
N LYS A 244 30.94 -14.37 19.89
CA LYS A 244 30.92 -14.92 18.53
C LYS A 244 30.42 -16.36 18.55
N ILE A 245 29.55 -16.72 17.61
CA ILE A 245 29.14 -18.11 17.40
C ILE A 245 30.27 -18.88 16.71
N SER A 246 30.72 -19.97 17.33
CA SER A 246 31.59 -20.97 16.74
C SER A 246 30.82 -22.28 16.74
N LEU A 247 30.32 -22.65 15.56
CA LEU A 247 29.41 -23.78 15.33
C LEU A 247 30.14 -24.93 14.66
N GLY A 248 29.94 -26.15 15.17
CA GLY A 248 30.32 -27.39 14.51
C GLY A 248 29.10 -28.23 14.13
N TRP A 249 29.11 -28.81 12.94
CA TRP A 249 28.09 -29.76 12.49
C TRP A 249 28.46 -31.17 12.92
N HIS A 250 27.50 -31.88 13.51
CA HIS A 250 27.64 -33.30 13.84
C HIS A 250 26.66 -34.10 12.98
N GLN A 251 27.19 -34.85 12.02
CA GLN A 251 26.39 -35.65 11.11
C GLN A 251 25.89 -36.93 11.81
N VAL A 252 24.76 -36.81 12.50
CA VAL A 252 24.08 -37.92 13.15
C VAL A 252 23.06 -38.49 12.16
N THR A 253 23.30 -39.69 11.62
CA THR A 253 22.40 -40.30 10.62
C THR A 253 21.56 -41.46 11.16
N SER A 254 21.70 -41.78 12.45
CA SER A 254 20.93 -42.81 13.14
C SER A 254 20.85 -42.50 14.64
N GLU A 255 19.85 -43.03 15.34
CA GLU A 255 19.72 -42.84 16.79
C GLU A 255 20.99 -43.28 17.55
N ALA A 256 21.60 -44.39 17.13
CA ALA A 256 22.83 -44.92 17.73
C ALA A 256 24.02 -43.96 17.58
N ALA A 257 24.09 -43.19 16.49
CA ALA A 257 25.16 -42.21 16.28
C ALA A 257 25.11 -41.05 17.29
N ASN A 258 24.04 -40.87 18.06
CA ASN A 258 24.04 -39.89 19.15
C ASN A 258 25.09 -40.21 20.23
N SER A 259 25.46 -41.47 20.43
CA SER A 259 26.42 -41.84 21.48
C SER A 259 27.88 -41.46 21.16
N THR A 260 28.17 -40.97 19.94
CA THR A 260 29.53 -40.60 19.51
C THR A 260 29.89 -39.16 19.86
N LEU A 261 28.99 -38.40 20.51
CA LEU A 261 29.21 -36.99 20.87
C LEU A 261 30.54 -36.79 21.62
N SER A 262 30.81 -37.61 22.64
CA SER A 262 32.04 -37.53 23.42
C SER A 262 33.30 -37.71 22.58
N GLU A 263 33.27 -38.64 21.62
CA GLU A 263 34.39 -38.92 20.71
C GLU A 263 34.59 -37.76 19.73
N VAL A 264 33.51 -37.24 19.15
CA VAL A 264 33.57 -36.13 18.18
C VAL A 264 34.04 -34.82 18.82
N LEU A 265 33.78 -34.63 20.11
CA LEU A 265 34.25 -33.48 20.86
C LEU A 265 35.66 -33.64 21.42
N ASP A 266 36.27 -34.82 21.34
CA ASP A 266 37.60 -35.03 21.88
C ASP A 266 38.65 -34.17 21.15
N GLY A 267 39.46 -33.44 21.93
CA GLY A 267 40.43 -32.48 21.40
C GLY A 267 39.84 -31.22 20.73
N VAL A 268 38.51 -31.06 20.66
CA VAL A 268 37.87 -29.86 20.10
C VAL A 268 37.82 -28.74 21.14
N SER A 269 38.21 -27.53 20.76
CA SER A 269 38.19 -26.35 21.64
C SER A 269 37.72 -25.09 20.90
N GLY A 270 37.18 -24.12 21.64
CA GLY A 270 36.71 -22.84 21.09
C GLY A 270 35.32 -22.86 20.46
N MET A 271 34.69 -24.03 20.31
CA MET A 271 33.31 -24.18 19.87
C MET A 271 32.33 -23.87 21.01
N ASN A 272 31.20 -23.24 20.68
CA ASN A 272 30.12 -22.94 21.65
C ASN A 272 28.73 -23.37 21.16
N VAL A 273 28.61 -23.82 19.91
CA VAL A 273 27.37 -24.38 19.37
C VAL A 273 27.68 -25.69 18.65
N ILE A 274 26.87 -26.72 18.88
CA ILE A 274 26.89 -27.96 18.11
C ILE A 274 25.56 -28.17 17.39
N SER A 275 25.62 -28.55 16.11
CA SER A 275 24.45 -28.76 15.27
C SER A 275 24.33 -30.23 14.85
N PRO A 276 23.59 -31.06 15.61
CA PRO A 276 23.32 -32.44 15.23
C PRO A 276 22.24 -32.51 14.13
N THR A 277 22.41 -33.41 13.17
CA THR A 277 21.37 -33.74 12.18
C THR A 277 20.29 -34.60 12.82
N TRP A 278 19.12 -34.03 13.14
CA TRP A 278 18.13 -34.73 13.97
C TRP A 278 16.74 -34.84 13.36
N PHE A 279 16.36 -33.87 12.54
CA PHE A 279 15.03 -33.84 11.94
C PHE A 279 15.19 -34.08 10.45
N PHE A 280 14.57 -35.12 9.93
CA PHE A 280 14.64 -35.48 8.51
C PHE A 280 13.26 -35.26 7.92
N LEU A 281 13.10 -34.27 7.05
CA LEU A 281 11.85 -34.08 6.32
C LEU A 281 11.52 -35.36 5.55
N SER A 282 10.35 -35.94 5.80
CA SER A 282 10.00 -37.28 5.31
C SER A 282 8.96 -37.28 4.19
N ASP A 283 8.26 -36.17 4.00
CA ASP A 283 7.29 -35.98 2.91
C ASP A 283 7.12 -34.49 2.57
N ASN A 284 6.39 -34.22 1.48
CA ASN A 284 6.01 -32.86 1.08
C ASN A 284 4.81 -32.31 1.85
N GLU A 285 4.31 -33.03 2.87
CA GLU A 285 3.20 -32.63 3.74
C GLU A 285 3.68 -32.06 5.09
N GLY A 286 4.98 -31.75 5.21
CA GLY A 286 5.57 -31.16 6.41
C GLY A 286 5.80 -32.15 7.55
N SER A 287 5.78 -33.46 7.29
CA SER A 287 6.21 -34.46 8.28
C SER A 287 7.73 -34.55 8.35
N PHE A 288 8.24 -34.97 9.51
CA PHE A 288 9.65 -35.33 9.67
C PHE A 288 9.83 -36.54 10.59
N VAL A 289 10.97 -37.22 10.44
CA VAL A 289 11.46 -38.21 11.39
C VAL A 289 12.42 -37.51 12.35
N SER A 290 12.29 -37.77 13.66
CA SER A 290 13.23 -37.27 14.66
C SER A 290 14.09 -38.40 15.22
N ILE A 291 15.40 -38.16 15.30
CA ILE A 291 16.33 -38.98 16.10
C ILE A 291 16.94 -38.16 17.25
N GLY A 292 16.25 -37.09 17.64
CA GLY A 292 16.67 -36.19 18.71
C GLY A 292 16.83 -36.93 20.03
N ASN A 293 17.91 -36.62 20.76
CA ASN A 293 18.27 -37.36 21.96
C ASN A 293 18.49 -36.43 23.16
N GLY A 294 17.68 -36.60 24.21
CA GLY A 294 17.78 -35.77 25.42
C GLY A 294 19.10 -35.94 26.18
N ALA A 295 19.69 -37.14 26.19
CA ALA A 295 20.99 -37.37 26.84
C ALA A 295 22.11 -36.65 26.09
N TYR A 296 22.08 -36.64 24.76
CA TYR A 296 22.99 -35.83 23.93
C TYR A 296 22.90 -34.34 24.31
N VAL A 297 21.69 -33.79 24.43
CA VAL A 297 21.48 -32.38 24.83
C VAL A 297 22.12 -32.10 26.19
N GLN A 298 21.86 -32.97 27.17
CA GLN A 298 22.43 -32.82 28.52
C GLN A 298 23.96 -32.87 28.51
N GLU A 299 24.55 -33.77 27.74
CA GLU A 299 26.01 -33.91 27.61
C GLU A 299 26.66 -32.71 26.93
N ALA A 300 26.00 -32.15 25.89
CA ALA A 300 26.46 -30.94 25.21
C ALA A 300 26.38 -29.72 26.13
N HIS A 301 25.25 -29.56 26.83
CA HIS A 301 25.06 -28.47 27.80
C HIS A 301 26.04 -28.55 28.98
N ALA A 302 26.36 -29.77 29.47
CA ALA A 302 27.36 -29.96 30.52
C ALA A 302 28.77 -29.50 30.12
N ARG A 303 29.03 -29.40 28.81
CA ARG A 303 30.28 -28.85 28.24
C ARG A 303 30.17 -27.37 27.84
N GLY A 304 29.05 -26.71 28.14
CA GLY A 304 28.81 -25.31 27.80
C GLY A 304 28.49 -25.06 26.33
N LEU A 305 28.08 -26.09 25.58
CA LEU A 305 27.65 -25.95 24.18
C LEU A 305 26.13 -25.70 24.11
N GLU A 306 25.69 -24.81 23.22
CA GLU A 306 24.30 -24.77 22.78
C GLU A 306 24.05 -25.87 21.73
N VAL A 307 22.84 -26.42 21.69
CA VAL A 307 22.44 -27.41 20.67
C VAL A 307 21.47 -26.79 19.69
N TRP A 308 21.90 -26.64 18.44
CA TRP A 308 21.08 -26.08 17.36
C TRP A 308 20.81 -27.18 16.34
N ALA A 309 19.74 -27.94 16.55
CA ALA A 309 19.39 -29.09 15.74
C ALA A 309 19.17 -28.70 14.26
N LEU A 310 19.76 -29.47 13.36
CA LEU A 310 19.59 -29.33 11.93
C LEU A 310 18.34 -30.07 11.46
N VAL A 311 17.54 -29.39 10.63
CA VAL A 311 16.47 -29.99 9.82
C VAL A 311 17.05 -30.29 8.44
N ASP A 312 17.16 -31.57 8.12
CA ASP A 312 17.65 -32.16 6.89
C ASP A 312 16.52 -32.24 5.85
N ASN A 313 16.82 -31.78 4.63
CA ASN A 313 15.98 -31.84 3.43
C ASN A 313 16.65 -32.58 2.24
N PHE A 314 17.65 -33.41 2.50
CA PHE A 314 18.49 -34.11 1.53
C PHE A 314 18.52 -35.65 1.73
N THR A 315 18.03 -36.17 2.85
CA THR A 315 17.93 -37.63 3.08
C THR A 315 16.78 -38.27 2.29
N TYR A 316 15.60 -37.65 2.29
CA TYR A 316 14.46 -38.08 1.49
C TYR A 316 14.27 -37.14 0.29
N ASP A 317 13.63 -37.62 -0.76
CA ASP A 317 13.27 -36.81 -1.92
C ASP A 317 12.08 -35.91 -1.55
N VAL A 318 12.38 -34.68 -1.15
CA VAL A 318 11.40 -33.68 -0.70
C VAL A 318 11.57 -32.38 -1.45
N ASP A 319 10.45 -31.70 -1.70
CA ASP A 319 10.44 -30.35 -2.25
C ASP A 319 10.15 -29.34 -1.14
N ILE A 320 11.21 -28.68 -0.67
CA ILE A 320 11.10 -27.66 0.37
C ILE A 320 10.21 -26.48 -0.06
N ARG A 321 10.15 -26.17 -1.35
CA ARG A 321 9.26 -25.13 -1.85
C ARG A 321 7.81 -25.56 -1.68
N GLU A 322 7.50 -26.82 -1.97
CA GLU A 322 6.16 -27.37 -1.80
C GLU A 322 5.72 -27.41 -0.34
N ILE A 323 6.64 -27.70 0.59
CA ILE A 323 6.35 -27.68 2.04
C ILE A 323 6.11 -26.24 2.51
N LEU A 324 7.03 -25.34 2.17
CA LEU A 324 7.01 -23.96 2.68
C LEU A 324 5.99 -23.06 1.98
N SER A 325 5.36 -23.49 0.89
CA SER A 325 4.32 -22.71 0.18
C SER A 325 2.92 -22.87 0.75
N TYR A 326 2.71 -23.78 1.71
CA TYR A 326 1.39 -24.07 2.31
C TYR A 326 1.42 -23.81 3.81
N THR A 327 0.40 -23.14 4.32
CA THR A 327 0.27 -22.76 5.71
C THR A 327 0.05 -23.97 6.59
N SER A 328 -0.83 -24.88 6.18
CA SER A 328 -1.08 -26.13 6.91
C SER A 328 0.18 -26.98 7.08
N ARG A 329 1.00 -27.10 6.02
CA ARG A 329 2.24 -27.88 6.03
C ARG A 329 3.32 -27.23 6.89
N ARG A 330 3.47 -25.89 6.83
CA ARG A 330 4.36 -25.15 7.75
C ARG A 330 3.93 -25.33 9.20
N GLN A 331 2.63 -25.24 9.50
CA GLN A 331 2.10 -25.43 10.85
C GLN A 331 2.35 -26.85 11.36
N LYS A 332 2.17 -27.86 10.51
CA LYS A 332 2.48 -29.26 10.85
C LYS A 332 3.97 -29.46 11.14
N LEU A 333 4.85 -28.86 10.34
CA LEU A 333 6.30 -28.91 10.58
C LEU A 333 6.68 -28.24 11.92
N ILE A 334 6.07 -27.09 12.24
CA ILE A 334 6.34 -26.35 13.48
C ILE A 334 5.79 -27.07 14.71
N GLY A 335 4.63 -27.71 14.59
CA GLY A 335 3.96 -28.39 15.71
C GLY A 335 4.36 -29.85 15.91
N GLY A 336 5.11 -30.43 14.98
CA GLY A 336 5.50 -31.85 14.95
C GLY A 336 6.57 -32.26 15.94
#